data_AF-A0A1R4B0Q8-F1
#
_entry.id   AF-A0A1R4B0Q8-F1
#
_cell.length_a   1.000
_cell.length_b   1.000
_cell.length_c   1.000
_cell.angle_alpha   90.00
_cell.angle_beta   90.00
_cell.angle_gamma   90.00
#
_symmetry.space_group_name_H-M   'P 1'
#
loop_
_entity.id
_entity.type
_entity.pdbx_description
1 polymer ?
#
loop_
_entity_poly.entity_id
_entity_poly.type
_entity_poly.pdbx_seq_one_letter_code
_entity_poly.pdbx_strand_id
1 'polypeptide(L)'
;MSKLFFKGRIETRKNHVKSGYNVNRDVKAGTAEAPITVTVASDERKAEIDVIAQEHAIITHIIVDASQQENTLELDTLLNKPTTTTFEKTPNRNEPCVCGSGKKYKKCCA
;
A
#
# COMPACT_ATOMS: atom_id res chain seq x y z
N MET A 1 -53.47 -15.45 -17.12
CA MET A 1 -52.23 -14.79 -16.65
C MET A 1 -52.08 -15.05 -15.17
N SER A 2 -50.94 -15.57 -14.73
CA SER A 2 -50.72 -15.95 -13.33
C SER A 2 -50.72 -14.71 -12.42
N LYS A 3 -51.45 -14.74 -11.29
CA LYS A 3 -51.53 -13.63 -10.31
C LYS A 3 -50.55 -13.82 -9.15
N LEU A 4 -49.41 -14.45 -9.40
CA LEU A 4 -48.41 -14.76 -8.37
C LEU A 4 -47.36 -13.65 -8.31
N PHE A 5 -47.50 -12.76 -7.34
CA PHE A 5 -46.53 -11.70 -7.06
C PHE A 5 -45.47 -12.23 -6.07
N PHE A 6 -44.19 -12.20 -6.44
CA PHE A 6 -43.09 -12.49 -5.51
C PHE A 6 -42.24 -11.24 -5.33
N LYS A 7 -42.18 -10.71 -4.10
CA LYS A 7 -41.51 -9.43 -3.74
C LYS A 7 -41.80 -8.28 -4.72
N GLY A 8 -43.07 -8.10 -5.10
CA GLY A 8 -43.54 -6.96 -5.89
C GLY A 8 -43.32 -7.02 -7.41
N ARG A 9 -43.03 -8.20 -7.99
CA ARG A 9 -42.91 -8.38 -9.46
C ARG A 9 -43.84 -9.48 -9.98
N ILE A 10 -44.38 -9.26 -11.19
CA ILE A 10 -45.43 -10.09 -11.82
C ILE A 10 -44.86 -11.39 -12.41
N GLU A 11 -43.78 -11.36 -13.20
CA GLU A 11 -43.20 -12.60 -13.76
C GLU A 11 -41.67 -12.53 -13.92
N THR A 12 -41.07 -13.73 -13.93
CA THR A 12 -39.65 -14.13 -13.97
C THR A 12 -38.97 -14.30 -12.60
N ARG A 13 -38.61 -15.56 -12.30
CA ARG A 13 -37.67 -15.96 -11.23
C ARG A 13 -36.26 -15.42 -11.54
N LYS A 14 -36.10 -14.11 -11.66
CA LYS A 14 -34.77 -13.50 -11.76
C LYS A 14 -34.11 -13.61 -10.40
N ASN A 15 -32.86 -14.06 -10.41
CA ASN A 15 -32.06 -14.11 -9.19
C ASN A 15 -31.99 -12.68 -8.61
N HIS A 16 -32.66 -12.47 -7.47
CA HIS A 16 -32.75 -11.17 -6.79
C HIS A 16 -31.56 -10.93 -5.86
N VAL A 17 -30.69 -11.92 -5.78
CA VAL A 17 -29.57 -11.96 -4.87
C VAL A 17 -28.46 -11.10 -5.47
N LYS A 18 -28.35 -9.85 -5.01
CA LYS A 18 -27.12 -9.05 -5.13
C LYS A 18 -26.04 -9.59 -4.17
N SER A 19 -25.94 -10.90 -3.96
CA SER A 19 -24.95 -11.46 -3.03
C SER A 19 -23.63 -11.63 -3.77
N GLY A 20 -22.76 -10.69 -3.52
CA GLY A 20 -21.33 -10.86 -3.51
C GLY A 20 -20.83 -9.85 -2.48
N TYR A 21 -20.03 -10.29 -1.51
CA TYR A 21 -19.28 -9.36 -0.68
C TYR A 21 -18.23 -8.72 -1.59
N ASN A 22 -18.58 -7.59 -2.20
CA ASN A 22 -17.65 -6.81 -2.99
C ASN A 22 -17.02 -5.78 -2.06
N VAL A 23 -15.75 -6.00 -1.71
CA VAL A 23 -14.97 -5.00 -1.00
C VAL A 23 -14.39 -4.04 -2.02
N ASN A 24 -14.67 -2.76 -1.85
CA ASN A 24 -13.87 -1.72 -2.48
C ASN A 24 -12.48 -1.79 -1.85
N ARG A 25 -11.61 -2.66 -2.38
CA ARG A 25 -10.26 -2.83 -1.86
C ARG A 25 -9.46 -1.56 -2.17
N ASP A 26 -8.80 -1.02 -1.17
CA ASP A 26 -7.80 0.03 -1.39
C ASP A 26 -6.58 -0.60 -2.08
N VAL A 27 -6.28 -0.10 -3.28
CA VAL A 27 -5.12 -0.53 -4.07
C VAL A 27 -3.94 0.37 -3.70
N LYS A 28 -2.77 -0.25 -3.49
CA LYS A 28 -1.56 0.51 -3.16
C LYS A 28 -1.08 1.30 -4.38
N ALA A 29 -0.80 2.58 -4.18
CA ALA A 29 -0.16 3.43 -5.20
C ALA A 29 1.21 2.86 -5.62
N GLY A 30 1.54 2.99 -6.90
CA GLY A 30 2.75 2.45 -7.52
C GLY A 30 2.62 1.01 -8.01
N THR A 31 1.40 0.46 -8.07
CA THR A 31 1.12 -0.89 -8.60
C THR A 31 0.53 -0.80 -10.01
N ALA A 32 0.43 -1.93 -10.71
CA ALA A 32 -0.06 -1.96 -12.10
C ALA A 32 -1.50 -1.43 -12.22
N GLU A 33 -2.31 -1.61 -11.17
CA GLU A 33 -3.68 -1.12 -11.11
C GLU A 33 -3.79 0.34 -10.66
N ALA A 34 -2.76 0.88 -10.01
CA ALA A 34 -2.71 2.25 -9.51
C ALA A 34 -1.31 2.84 -9.75
N PRO A 35 -0.94 3.15 -11.01
CA PRO A 35 0.33 3.77 -11.34
C PRO A 35 0.38 5.22 -10.83
N ILE A 36 1.57 5.69 -10.45
CA ILE A 36 1.76 7.06 -9.95
C ILE A 36 1.94 8.02 -11.09
N THR A 37 1.24 9.14 -11.08
CA THR A 37 1.42 10.19 -12.09
C THR A 37 2.51 11.16 -11.66
N VAL A 38 3.53 11.34 -12.50
CA VAL A 38 4.62 12.28 -12.27
C VAL A 38 4.71 13.24 -13.46
N THR A 39 4.78 14.54 -13.20
CA THR A 39 5.01 15.55 -14.24
C THR A 39 6.44 16.07 -14.17
N VAL A 40 7.14 16.06 -15.30
CA VAL A 40 8.54 16.53 -15.42
C VAL A 40 8.67 17.52 -16.57
N ALA A 41 9.64 18.44 -16.47
CA ALA A 41 9.83 19.45 -17.50
C ALA A 41 10.74 19.00 -18.65
N SER A 42 11.61 18.00 -18.43
CA SER A 42 12.61 17.56 -19.40
C SER A 42 12.70 16.03 -19.56
N ASP A 43 13.20 15.60 -20.72
CA ASP A 43 13.43 14.18 -21.02
C ASP A 43 14.59 13.59 -20.22
N GLU A 44 15.59 14.39 -19.86
CA GLU A 44 16.68 13.97 -18.98
C GLU A 44 16.13 13.60 -17.60
N ARG A 45 15.26 14.45 -17.06
CA ARG A 45 14.63 14.21 -15.75
C ARG A 45 13.70 12.99 -15.77
N LYS A 46 13.03 12.76 -16.90
CA LYS A 46 12.24 11.53 -17.10
C LYS A 46 13.11 10.27 -16.98
N ALA A 47 14.27 10.24 -17.63
CA ALA A 47 15.17 9.08 -17.59
C ALA A 47 15.66 8.80 -16.16
N GLU A 48 15.97 9.84 -15.39
CA GLU A 48 16.36 9.69 -13.98
C GLU A 48 15.23 9.10 -13.12
N ILE A 49 13.99 9.58 -13.32
CA ILE A 49 12.83 9.06 -12.58
C ILE A 49 12.52 7.62 -12.97
N ASP A 50 12.71 7.25 -14.25
CA ASP A 50 12.54 5.87 -14.70
C ASP A 50 13.54 4.91 -14.00
N VAL A 51 14.79 5.34 -13.79
CA VAL A 51 15.78 4.55 -13.04
C VAL A 51 15.34 4.38 -11.59
N ILE A 52 14.94 5.47 -10.92
CA ILE A 52 14.46 5.43 -9.52
C ILE A 52 13.21 4.53 -9.40
N ALA A 53 12.28 4.63 -10.34
CA ALA A 53 11.08 3.80 -10.37
C ALA A 53 11.42 2.30 -10.48
N GLN A 54 12.41 1.95 -11.32
CA GLN A 54 12.88 0.58 -11.46
C GLN A 54 13.57 0.05 -10.19
N GLU A 55 14.44 0.86 -9.57
CA GLU A 55 15.16 0.49 -8.34
C GLU A 55 14.19 0.16 -7.19
N HIS A 56 13.11 0.93 -7.08
CA HIS A 56 12.10 0.75 -6.03
C HIS A 56 10.92 -0.15 -6.44
N ALA A 57 10.95 -0.70 -7.66
CA ALA A 57 9.87 -1.51 -8.25
C ALA A 57 8.49 -0.81 -8.21
N ILE A 58 8.48 0.49 -8.51
CA ILE A 58 7.29 1.36 -8.53
C ILE A 58 6.87 1.59 -9.97
N ILE A 59 5.58 1.45 -10.27
CA ILE A 59 5.03 1.72 -11.61
C ILE A 59 4.59 3.18 -11.69
N THR A 60 5.18 3.94 -12.62
CA THR A 60 4.96 5.37 -12.83
C THR A 60 4.43 5.66 -14.24
N HIS A 61 3.52 6.63 -14.35
CA HIS A 61 3.07 7.24 -15.59
C HIS A 61 3.63 8.66 -15.66
N ILE A 62 4.67 8.84 -16.48
CA ILE A 62 5.40 10.11 -16.58
C ILE A 62 4.86 10.95 -17.74
N ILE A 63 4.48 12.18 -17.43
CA ILE A 63 4.05 13.19 -18.40
C ILE A 63 5.15 14.26 -18.49
N VAL A 64 5.69 14.45 -19.68
CA VAL A 64 6.68 15.51 -19.93
C VAL A 64 5.92 16.76 -20.39
N ASP A 65 5.91 17.81 -19.57
CA ASP A 65 5.32 19.09 -19.88
C ASP A 65 6.23 20.23 -19.39
N ALA A 66 6.84 20.94 -20.34
CA ALA A 66 7.73 22.06 -20.06
C ALA A 66 7.00 23.34 -19.63
N SER A 67 5.67 23.38 -19.75
CA SER A 67 4.84 24.56 -19.42
C SER A 67 4.37 24.56 -17.96
N GLN A 68 4.29 23.37 -17.35
CA GLN A 68 3.81 23.18 -15.99
C GLN A 68 4.97 23.00 -15.01
N GLN A 69 4.73 23.33 -13.75
CA GLN A 69 5.70 23.08 -12.69
C GLN A 69 5.79 21.59 -12.40
N GLU A 70 7.02 21.10 -12.21
CA GLU A 70 7.28 19.70 -11.93
C GLU A 70 6.56 19.22 -10.66
N ASN A 71 5.94 18.06 -10.73
CA ASN A 71 5.23 17.46 -9.60
C ASN A 71 5.72 16.02 -9.39
N THR A 72 6.59 15.86 -8.39
CA THR A 72 7.16 14.58 -7.93
C THR A 72 6.67 14.18 -6.54
N LEU A 73 5.73 14.93 -5.95
CA LEU A 73 5.36 14.77 -4.54
C LEU A 73 4.88 13.36 -4.22
N GLU A 74 4.09 12.75 -5.10
CA GLU A 74 3.61 11.37 -4.90
C GLU A 74 4.76 10.36 -4.88
N LEU A 75 5.74 10.51 -5.77
CA LEU A 75 6.93 9.67 -5.80
C LEU A 75 7.74 9.83 -4.51
N ASP A 76 8.00 11.08 -4.09
CA ASP A 76 8.78 11.40 -2.90
C ASP A 76 8.13 10.87 -1.62
N THR A 77 6.79 10.91 -1.52
CA THR A 77 6.06 10.37 -0.37
C THR A 77 6.17 8.85 -0.25
N LEU A 78 6.26 8.13 -1.36
CA LEU A 78 6.46 6.69 -1.34
C LEU A 78 7.90 6.29 -1.01
N LEU A 79 8.87 7.05 -1.50
CA LEU A 79 10.29 6.84 -1.19
C LEU A 79 10.58 7.08 0.29
N ASN A 80 10.01 8.15 0.86
CA ASN A 80 10.25 8.56 2.25
C ASN A 80 9.28 7.90 3.25
N LYS A 81 8.74 6.72 2.94
CA LYS A 81 7.76 6.07 3.81
C LYS A 81 8.41 5.70 5.15
N PRO A 82 7.86 6.15 6.30
CA PRO A 82 8.43 5.83 7.60
C PRO A 82 8.39 4.32 7.81
N THR A 83 9.55 3.74 8.10
CA THR A 83 9.67 2.33 8.45
C THR A 83 9.35 2.13 9.93
N THR A 84 8.68 1.02 10.23
CA THR A 84 8.41 0.65 11.62
C THR A 84 9.72 0.28 12.31
N THR A 85 10.00 0.88 13.47
CA THR A 85 11.13 0.46 14.30
C THR A 85 10.86 -0.93 14.87
N THR A 86 11.70 -1.90 14.49
CA THR A 86 11.65 -3.24 15.07
C THR A 86 12.53 -3.27 16.31
N PHE A 87 11.94 -3.49 17.47
CA PHE A 87 12.70 -3.80 18.68
C PHE A 87 12.98 -5.30 18.72
N GLU A 88 14.21 -5.65 19.10
CA GLU A 88 14.54 -7.03 19.42
C GLU A 88 13.70 -7.50 20.61
N LYS A 89 13.32 -8.79 20.60
CA LYS A 89 12.57 -9.36 21.71
C LYS A 89 13.39 -9.23 22.99
N THR A 90 12.74 -8.75 24.06
CA THR A 90 13.38 -8.76 25.38
C THR A 90 13.74 -10.20 25.76
N PRO A 91 14.93 -10.42 26.35
CA PRO A 91 15.38 -11.76 26.72
C PRO A 91 14.39 -12.42 27.69
N ASN A 92 14.25 -13.73 27.60
CA ASN A 92 13.34 -14.50 28.46
C ASN A 92 13.80 -14.41 29.93
N ARG A 93 12.88 -14.58 30.89
CA ARG A 93 13.12 -14.38 32.34
C ARG A 93 14.40 -15.04 32.87
N ASN A 94 14.80 -16.19 32.33
CA ASN A 94 15.98 -16.93 32.79
C ASN A 94 17.23 -16.76 31.90
N GLU A 95 17.13 -16.08 30.76
CA GLU A 95 18.26 -15.81 29.86
C GLU A 95 19.24 -14.79 30.46
N PRO A 96 20.51 -14.78 30.03
CA PRO A 96 21.48 -13.80 30.48
C PRO A 96 21.02 -12.38 30.14
N CYS A 97 21.20 -11.46 31.08
CA CYS A 97 20.83 -10.06 30.90
C CYS A 97 21.65 -9.40 29.79
N VAL A 98 20.97 -8.69 28.88
CA VAL A 98 21.56 -7.81 27.85
C VAL A 98 22.46 -6.70 28.40
N CYS A 99 22.38 -6.41 29.70
CA CYS A 99 23.24 -5.48 30.41
C CYS A 99 24.66 -6.01 30.69
N GLY A 100 24.99 -7.24 30.29
CA GLY A 100 26.34 -7.83 30.45
C GLY A 100 26.66 -8.30 31.87
N SER A 101 25.69 -8.29 32.79
CA SER A 101 25.91 -8.63 34.21
C SER A 101 26.09 -10.12 34.49
N GLY A 102 25.91 -10.99 33.49
CA GLY A 102 25.93 -12.45 33.63
C GLY A 102 24.77 -13.04 34.46
N LYS A 103 23.87 -12.20 34.98
CA LYS A 103 22.72 -12.61 35.79
C LYS A 103 21.52 -12.92 34.88
N LYS A 104 20.62 -13.80 35.34
CA LYS A 104 19.32 -14.05 34.70
C LYS A 104 18.53 -12.75 34.57
N TYR A 105 17.85 -12.51 33.45
CA TYR A 105 17.11 -11.28 33.16
C TYR A 105 16.16 -10.88 34.30
N LYS A 106 15.40 -11.85 34.84
CA LYS A 106 14.48 -11.66 35.99
C LYS A 106 15.13 -11.14 37.29
N LYS A 107 16.46 -11.17 37.40
CA LYS A 107 17.23 -10.77 38.58
C LYS A 107 18.08 -9.53 38.31
N CYS A 108 18.00 -8.92 37.13
CA CYS A 108 18.88 -7.81 36.77
C CYS A 108 18.17 -6.62 36.11
N CYS A 109 17.47 -6.83 34.99
CA CYS A 109 16.87 -5.74 34.18
C CYS A 109 15.40 -6.00 33.80
N ALA A 110 14.78 -6.99 34.44
CA ALA A 110 13.34 -7.16 34.43
C ALA A 110 12.68 -6.28 35.50
#